data_AF-A0A356L6Z1-F1
#
_entry.id   AF-A0A356L6Z1-F1
#
_cell.length_a   1.000
_cell.length_b   1.000
_cell.length_c   1.000
_cell.angle_alpha   90.00
_cell.angle_beta   90.00
_cell.angle_gamma   90.00
#
_symmetry.space_group_name_H-M   'P 1'
#
loop_
_entity.id
_entity.type
_entity.pdbx_description
1 polymer ?
#
loop_
_entity_poly.entity_id
_entity_poly.type
_entity_poly.pdbx_seq_one_letter_code
_entity_poly.pdbx_strand_id
1 'polypeptide(L)'
;MKFKLLYFGDILINPKKRSQHIADIRMQFHPQLKKLVEHQPWNNLTQYMVPTATKSPITTRHVGGIDWNPIITPNLKLLAEIDIQMMHPEIVGVPRRDIDNRVKTLLDGLRCPQNEHEVGENTPRDIGPIYTLLDDDHLITKLSVNTSHLLGTELFSESIPKTPDAVFIMLDVNVRVAEGTLENLPFMV
;
A
#
# COMPACT_ATOMS: atom_id res chain seq x y z
N MET A 1 -14.09 -1.52 -8.18
CA MET A 1 -14.13 -2.40 -6.97
C MET A 1 -13.63 -1.65 -5.76
N LYS A 2 -14.18 -1.87 -4.55
CA LYS A 2 -13.81 -1.10 -3.35
C LYS A 2 -13.37 -1.98 -2.18
N PHE A 3 -12.31 -1.58 -1.49
CA PHE A 3 -11.87 -2.20 -0.24
C PHE A 3 -11.18 -1.16 0.65
N LYS A 4 -10.96 -1.53 1.92
CA LYS A 4 -10.29 -0.67 2.90
C LYS A 4 -8.98 -1.30 3.34
N LEU A 5 -7.95 -0.48 3.47
CA LEU A 5 -6.70 -0.84 4.14
C LEU A 5 -6.53 0.00 5.40
N LEU A 6 -5.98 -0.61 6.43
CA LEU A 6 -5.72 0.05 7.70
C LEU A 6 -4.21 0.11 7.93
N TYR A 7 -3.75 1.22 8.49
CA TYR A 7 -2.36 1.37 8.92
C TYR A 7 -2.35 2.03 10.29
N PHE A 8 -1.46 1.54 11.14
CA PHE A 8 -1.23 2.13 12.44
C PHE A 8 0.25 2.13 12.77
N GLY A 9 0.81 3.32 12.95
CA GLY A 9 2.23 3.48 13.20
C GLY A 9 2.72 4.86 12.85
N ASP A 10 4.03 5.02 12.91
CA ASP A 10 4.69 6.29 12.64
C ASP A 10 4.79 6.54 11.14
N ILE A 11 4.43 7.74 10.69
CA ILE A 11 4.79 8.20 9.33
C ILE A 11 5.77 9.34 9.44
N LEU A 12 7.04 9.00 9.28
CA LEU A 12 8.16 9.91 9.38
C LEU A 12 8.40 10.61 8.04
N ILE A 13 8.56 11.93 8.08
CA ILE A 13 8.77 12.74 6.87
C ILE A 13 10.19 12.55 6.30
N ASN A 14 11.20 12.59 7.18
CA ASN A 14 12.61 12.46 6.82
C ASN A 14 13.37 11.51 7.76
N PRO A 15 13.02 10.22 7.80
CA PRO A 15 13.73 9.22 8.60
C PRO A 15 15.17 9.03 8.08
N LYS A 16 16.12 8.82 9.01
CA LYS A 16 17.53 8.51 8.67
C LYS A 16 17.67 7.28 7.77
N LYS A 17 16.84 6.26 7.98
CA LYS A 17 16.74 5.05 7.15
C LYS A 17 15.44 5.05 6.35
N ARG A 18 15.32 5.94 5.35
CA ARG A 18 14.09 6.10 4.55
C ARG A 18 13.63 4.83 3.87
N SER A 19 14.50 4.11 3.18
CA SER A 19 14.13 2.87 2.48
C SER A 19 13.62 1.80 3.45
N GLN A 20 14.23 1.68 4.64
CA GLN A 20 13.73 0.77 5.67
C GLN A 20 12.37 1.20 6.19
N HIS A 21 12.18 2.48 6.50
CA HIS A 21 10.90 2.99 7.00
C HIS A 21 9.76 2.74 6.01
N ILE A 22 10.00 2.97 4.72
CA ILE A 22 9.03 2.68 3.66
C ILE A 22 8.77 1.17 3.55
N ALA A 23 9.80 0.33 3.64
CA ALA A 23 9.64 -1.12 3.65
C ALA A 23 8.80 -1.60 4.85
N ASP A 24 8.99 -1.01 6.03
CA ASP A 24 8.20 -1.33 7.23
C ASP A 24 6.71 -1.00 7.01
N ILE A 25 6.42 0.15 6.38
CA ILE A 25 5.05 0.53 5.98
C ILE A 25 4.47 -0.49 4.99
N ARG A 26 5.22 -0.86 3.95
CA ARG A 26 4.79 -1.88 2.97
C ARG A 26 4.43 -3.20 3.66
N MET A 27 5.26 -3.62 4.62
CA MET A 27 5.05 -4.88 5.34
C MET A 27 3.81 -4.89 6.23
N GLN A 28 3.30 -3.72 6.66
CA GLN A 28 2.01 -3.65 7.36
C GLN A 28 0.81 -3.83 6.41
N PHE A 29 0.92 -3.38 5.16
CA PHE A 29 -0.13 -3.57 4.15
C PHE A 29 -0.12 -4.95 3.52
N HIS A 30 1.06 -5.55 3.37
CA HIS A 30 1.25 -6.88 2.79
C HIS A 30 0.22 -7.94 3.24
N PRO A 31 0.01 -8.21 4.55
CA PRO A 31 -0.92 -9.25 4.98
C PRO A 31 -2.38 -8.94 4.61
N GLN A 32 -2.78 -7.66 4.60
CA GLN A 32 -4.12 -7.24 4.20
C GLN A 32 -4.34 -7.45 2.69
N LEU A 33 -3.33 -7.15 1.88
CA LEU A 33 -3.35 -7.35 0.43
C LEU A 33 -3.26 -8.84 0.06
N LYS A 34 -2.47 -9.62 0.80
CA LYS A 34 -2.43 -11.09 0.67
C LYS A 34 -3.82 -11.68 0.92
N LYS A 35 -4.49 -11.25 2.00
CA LYS A 35 -5.87 -11.66 2.27
C LYS A 35 -6.82 -11.23 1.15
N LEU A 36 -6.65 -10.04 0.58
CA LEU A 36 -7.47 -9.57 -0.54
C LEU A 36 -7.41 -10.54 -1.73
N VAL A 37 -6.21 -10.95 -2.15
CA VAL A 37 -6.01 -11.86 -3.30
C VAL A 37 -6.45 -13.30 -3.03
N GLU A 38 -6.76 -13.67 -1.80
CA GLU A 38 -7.33 -14.99 -1.48
C GLU A 38 -8.84 -15.06 -1.78
N HIS A 39 -9.49 -13.92 -2.03
CA HIS A 39 -10.94 -13.82 -2.22
C HIS A 39 -11.34 -13.37 -3.63
N GLN A 40 -12.53 -13.78 -4.09
CA GLN A 40 -13.08 -13.33 -5.37
C GLN A 40 -13.39 -11.82 -5.34
N PRO A 41 -13.21 -11.11 -6.47
CA PRO A 41 -12.64 -11.57 -7.74
C PRO A 41 -11.12 -11.41 -7.81
N TRP A 42 -10.47 -10.97 -6.73
CA TRP A 42 -9.03 -10.70 -6.67
C TRP A 42 -8.16 -11.95 -6.77
N ASN A 43 -8.68 -13.12 -6.40
CA ASN A 43 -7.98 -14.39 -6.60
C ASN A 43 -7.72 -14.71 -8.08
N ASN A 44 -8.47 -14.11 -9.01
CA ASN A 44 -8.14 -14.19 -10.44
C ASN A 44 -6.80 -13.52 -10.77
N LEU A 45 -6.26 -12.65 -9.91
CA LEU A 45 -4.91 -12.08 -10.09
C LEU A 45 -3.81 -13.13 -9.95
N THR A 46 -4.03 -14.17 -9.14
CA THR A 46 -2.99 -15.17 -8.85
C THR A 46 -2.47 -15.87 -10.11
N GLN A 47 -3.32 -16.05 -11.13
CA GLN A 47 -2.94 -16.62 -12.42
C GLN A 47 -1.96 -15.75 -13.23
N TYR A 48 -1.91 -14.45 -12.94
CA TYR A 48 -1.01 -13.48 -13.59
C TYR A 48 0.25 -13.19 -12.76
N MET A 49 0.25 -13.61 -11.48
CA MET A 49 1.34 -13.42 -10.52
C MET A 49 2.26 -14.64 -10.41
N VAL A 50 1.81 -15.82 -10.84
CA VAL A 50 2.58 -17.07 -10.72
C VAL A 50 3.07 -17.50 -12.11
N PRO A 51 4.37 -17.82 -12.28
CA PRO A 51 4.85 -18.42 -13.52
C PRO A 51 4.09 -19.72 -13.80
N THR A 52 3.52 -19.84 -14.99
CA THR A 52 2.97 -21.11 -15.50
C THR A 52 3.98 -21.74 -16.45
N ALA A 53 3.89 -23.05 -16.72
CA ALA A 53 4.79 -23.77 -17.63
C ALA A 53 4.96 -23.13 -19.02
N THR A 54 4.01 -22.27 -19.44
CA THR A 54 3.99 -21.63 -20.76
C THR A 54 4.03 -20.10 -20.72
N LYS A 55 3.93 -19.46 -19.55
CA LYS A 55 3.83 -18.00 -19.43
C LYS A 55 4.57 -17.48 -18.21
N SER A 56 5.43 -16.48 -18.42
CA SER A 56 6.02 -15.69 -17.35
C SER A 56 4.93 -14.90 -16.60
N PRO A 57 5.11 -14.61 -15.30
CA PRO A 57 4.19 -13.78 -14.55
C PRO A 57 4.18 -12.38 -15.19
N ILE A 58 2.97 -11.85 -15.39
CA ILE A 58 2.77 -10.57 -16.08
C ILE A 58 2.88 -9.44 -15.07
N THR A 59 2.53 -9.66 -13.81
CA THR A 59 2.42 -8.57 -12.82
C THR A 59 3.61 -8.51 -11.85
N THR A 60 4.39 -9.59 -11.71
CA THR A 60 5.47 -9.68 -10.73
C THR A 60 6.69 -8.88 -11.14
N ARG A 61 7.26 -8.13 -10.19
CA ARG A 61 8.51 -7.38 -10.36
C ARG A 61 9.61 -7.99 -9.50
N HIS A 62 10.79 -8.17 -10.08
CA HIS A 62 11.97 -8.66 -9.39
C HIS A 62 12.88 -7.47 -9.07
N VAL A 63 12.97 -7.07 -7.80
CA VAL A 63 13.79 -5.93 -7.36
C VAL A 63 14.53 -6.30 -6.08
N GLY A 64 15.87 -6.14 -6.08
CA GLY A 64 16.70 -6.45 -4.91
C GLY A 64 16.68 -7.92 -4.50
N GLY A 65 16.43 -8.83 -5.46
CA GLY A 65 16.30 -10.27 -5.21
C GLY A 65 14.99 -10.67 -4.52
N ILE A 66 13.97 -9.80 -4.54
CA ILE A 66 12.64 -10.03 -3.96
C ILE A 66 11.59 -9.91 -5.06
N ASP A 67 10.58 -10.77 -4.99
CA ASP A 67 9.41 -10.75 -5.87
C ASP A 67 8.33 -9.84 -5.28
N TRP A 68 7.90 -8.84 -6.05
CA TRP A 68 6.88 -7.87 -5.68
C TRP A 68 5.65 -8.06 -6.55
N ASN A 69 4.48 -8.23 -5.91
CA ASN A 69 3.21 -8.47 -6.57
C ASN A 69 2.25 -7.28 -6.35
N PRO A 70 2.25 -6.28 -7.24
CA PRO A 70 1.28 -5.19 -7.18
C PRO A 70 -0.13 -5.66 -7.54
N ILE A 71 -1.12 -5.23 -6.76
CA ILE A 71 -2.54 -5.48 -7.06
C ILE A 71 -3.00 -4.64 -8.25
N ILE A 72 -2.60 -3.36 -8.28
CA ILE A 72 -2.95 -2.40 -9.32
C ILE A 72 -1.70 -2.17 -10.17
N THR A 73 -1.76 -2.61 -11.43
CA THR A 73 -0.62 -2.62 -12.35
C THR A 73 -1.05 -2.13 -13.74
N PRO A 74 -0.17 -1.42 -14.48
CA PRO A 74 -0.44 -0.99 -15.84
C PRO A 74 -0.70 -2.16 -16.80
N ASN A 75 -0.17 -3.35 -16.50
CA ASN A 75 -0.34 -4.54 -17.35
C ASN A 75 -1.79 -5.03 -17.38
N LEU A 76 -2.56 -4.78 -16.32
CA LEU A 76 -3.99 -5.10 -16.24
C LEU A 76 -4.88 -3.87 -16.51
N LYS A 77 -4.29 -2.74 -16.93
CA LYS A 77 -5.00 -1.47 -17.17
C LYS A 77 -5.84 -1.03 -15.97
N LEU A 78 -5.34 -1.27 -14.75
CA LEU A 78 -6.01 -0.90 -13.51
C LEU A 78 -5.52 0.48 -13.03
N LEU A 79 -6.45 1.25 -12.48
CA LEU A 79 -6.22 2.57 -11.91
C LEU A 79 -6.78 2.61 -10.48
N ALA A 80 -6.21 3.48 -9.65
CA ALA A 80 -6.63 3.66 -8.27
C ALA A 80 -7.28 5.03 -8.06
N GLU A 81 -8.33 5.05 -7.26
CA GLU A 81 -8.81 6.24 -6.55
C GLU A 81 -8.64 5.94 -5.06
N ILE A 82 -8.01 6.83 -4.30
CA ILE A 82 -7.68 6.61 -2.89
C ILE A 82 -8.21 7.79 -2.07
N ASP A 83 -9.11 7.49 -1.13
CA ASP A 83 -9.53 8.44 -0.10
C ASP A 83 -8.84 8.07 1.23
N ILE A 84 -8.01 8.96 1.76
CA ILE A 84 -7.21 8.77 2.97
C ILE A 84 -7.89 9.48 4.14
N GLN A 85 -8.23 8.73 5.17
CA GLN A 85 -8.61 9.27 6.47
C GLN A 85 -7.44 9.09 7.45
N MET A 86 -6.73 10.18 7.75
CA MET A 86 -5.60 10.22 8.68
C MET A 86 -6.05 10.76 10.04
N MET A 87 -6.04 9.89 11.05
CA MET A 87 -6.49 10.15 12.40
C MET A 87 -5.31 10.13 13.36
N HIS A 88 -5.13 11.21 14.10
CA HIS A 88 -4.00 11.35 15.02
C HIS A 88 -4.46 11.21 16.47
N PRO A 89 -3.68 10.56 17.34
CA PRO A 89 -4.05 10.33 18.75
C PRO A 89 -4.06 11.61 19.60
N GLU A 90 -3.34 12.66 19.20
CA GLU A 90 -3.27 13.92 19.96
C GLU A 90 -4.49 14.83 19.70
N ILE A 91 -5.02 15.43 20.77
CA ILE A 91 -6.15 16.37 20.72
C ILE A 91 -5.63 17.82 20.89
N VAL A 92 -5.86 18.65 19.86
CA VAL A 92 -5.86 20.14 19.82
C VAL A 92 -4.55 20.88 20.14
N GLY A 93 -4.21 21.90 19.32
CA GLY A 93 -3.26 22.97 19.67
C GLY A 93 -1.91 22.97 18.94
N VAL A 94 -1.53 21.87 18.30
CA VAL A 94 -0.29 21.79 17.51
C VAL A 94 -0.61 21.92 16.02
N PRO A 95 -0.09 22.95 15.31
CA PRO A 95 -0.17 23.01 13.86
C PRO A 95 0.42 21.74 13.28
N ARG A 96 -0.43 20.89 12.70
CA ARG A 96 0.03 19.67 12.03
C ARG A 96 0.70 20.09 10.74
N ARG A 97 2.02 20.17 10.81
CA ARG A 97 2.81 20.49 9.64
C ARG A 97 2.98 19.24 8.79
N ASP A 98 2.89 19.48 7.50
CA ASP A 98 3.46 18.62 6.47
C ASP A 98 2.68 17.34 6.15
N ILE A 99 1.35 17.49 5.99
CA ILE A 99 0.47 16.46 5.43
C ILE A 99 1.01 15.96 4.09
N ASP A 100 1.49 16.86 3.24
CA ASP A 100 2.03 16.53 1.92
C ASP A 100 3.18 15.53 2.01
N ASN A 101 4.22 15.79 2.82
CA ASN A 101 5.33 14.84 2.93
C ASN A 101 4.93 13.52 3.63
N ARG A 102 3.98 13.55 4.58
CA ARG A 102 3.46 12.30 5.17
C ARG A 102 2.71 11.47 4.14
N VAL A 103 1.86 12.10 3.34
CA VAL A 103 1.14 11.45 2.25
C VAL A 103 2.13 10.90 1.24
N LYS A 104 3.18 11.65 0.88
CA LYS A 104 4.24 11.16 0.00
C LYS A 104 4.93 9.90 0.54
N THR A 105 5.33 9.89 1.81
CA THR A 105 5.92 8.69 2.45
C THR A 105 4.95 7.52 2.48
N LEU A 106 3.66 7.76 2.71
CA LEU A 106 2.64 6.73 2.69
C LEU A 106 2.45 6.15 1.27
N LEU A 107 2.38 6.99 0.24
CA LEU A 107 2.25 6.55 -1.16
C LEU A 107 3.48 5.74 -1.59
N ASP A 108 4.68 6.16 -1.19
CA ASP A 108 5.91 5.37 -1.37
C ASP A 108 5.78 3.98 -0.73
N GLY A 109 5.12 3.89 0.42
CA GLY A 109 4.83 2.65 1.15
C GLY A 109 3.69 1.81 0.56
N LEU A 110 2.89 2.35 -0.37
CA LEU A 110 1.84 1.61 -1.07
C LEU A 110 2.30 1.02 -2.41
N ARG A 111 3.39 1.55 -2.97
CA ARG A 111 3.95 1.11 -4.26
C ARG A 111 5.13 0.15 -4.14
N CYS A 112 5.39 -0.60 -5.20
CA CYS A 112 6.62 -1.37 -5.36
C CYS A 112 7.87 -0.47 -5.27
N PRO A 113 9.00 -0.98 -4.75
CA PRO A 113 10.28 -0.29 -4.91
C PRO A 113 10.66 -0.22 -6.40
N GLN A 114 11.14 0.94 -6.85
CA GLN A 114 11.51 1.12 -8.26
C GLN A 114 12.95 0.70 -8.57
N ASN A 115 13.79 0.65 -7.54
CA ASN A 115 15.20 0.28 -7.63
C ASN A 115 15.65 -0.40 -6.33
N GLU A 116 16.84 -1.00 -6.34
CA GLU A 116 17.37 -1.74 -5.18
C GLU A 116 17.61 -0.84 -3.95
N HIS A 117 17.85 0.46 -4.15
CA HIS A 117 18.06 1.40 -3.04
C HIS A 117 16.77 1.73 -2.28
N GLU A 118 15.61 1.46 -2.86
CA GLU A 118 14.29 1.61 -2.20
C GLU A 118 13.86 0.36 -1.43
N VAL A 119 14.64 -0.73 -1.50
CA VAL A 119 14.44 -1.94 -0.72
C VAL A 119 15.07 -1.74 0.66
N GLY A 120 14.30 -1.94 1.73
CA GLY A 120 14.82 -1.87 3.09
C GLY A 120 15.82 -3.01 3.35
N GLU A 121 16.92 -2.72 4.07
CA GLU A 121 17.95 -3.69 4.43
C GLU A 121 17.38 -4.95 5.11
N ASN A 122 16.37 -4.76 5.96
CA ASN A 122 15.73 -5.82 6.74
C ASN A 122 14.44 -6.35 6.09
N THR A 123 14.20 -6.04 4.80
CA THR A 123 13.03 -6.57 4.10
C THR A 123 13.16 -8.10 4.01
N PRO A 124 12.16 -8.88 4.48
CA PRO A 124 12.23 -10.34 4.45
C PRO A 124 12.32 -10.86 3.01
N ARG A 125 13.26 -11.78 2.75
CA ARG A 125 13.47 -12.39 1.42
C ARG A 125 12.86 -13.78 1.29
N ASP A 126 12.62 -14.45 2.42
CA ASP A 126 12.25 -15.87 2.45
C ASP A 126 10.74 -16.12 2.61
N ILE A 127 9.92 -15.07 2.60
CA ILE A 127 8.47 -15.17 2.87
C ILE A 127 7.61 -15.35 1.61
N GLY A 128 8.26 -15.54 0.45
CA GLY A 128 7.61 -15.52 -0.85
C GLY A 128 7.35 -14.10 -1.36
N PRO A 129 6.47 -13.93 -2.36
CA PRO A 129 6.25 -12.63 -2.98
C PRO A 129 5.58 -11.64 -2.02
N ILE A 130 6.08 -10.40 -2.00
CA ILE A 130 5.51 -9.31 -1.21
C ILE A 130 4.45 -8.60 -2.03
N TYR A 131 3.19 -8.69 -1.58
CA TYR A 131 2.08 -7.94 -2.14
C TYR A 131 2.14 -6.44 -1.80
N THR A 132 2.00 -5.60 -2.81
CA THR A 132 1.90 -4.13 -2.71
C THR A 132 0.60 -3.66 -3.38
N LEU A 133 0.12 -2.47 -3.02
CA LEU A 133 -1.13 -1.98 -3.60
C LEU A 133 -0.92 -1.57 -5.05
N LEU A 134 0.14 -0.80 -5.30
CA LEU A 134 0.42 -0.16 -6.58
C LEU A 134 1.73 -0.68 -7.16
N ASP A 135 1.78 -0.77 -8.48
CA ASP A 135 3.05 -0.91 -9.19
C ASP A 135 3.86 0.40 -9.15
N ASP A 136 3.16 1.53 -9.33
CA ASP A 136 3.71 2.88 -9.29
C ASP A 136 2.63 3.91 -8.90
N ASP A 137 3.04 5.08 -8.46
CA ASP A 137 2.14 6.14 -7.96
C ASP A 137 1.31 6.81 -9.06
N HIS A 138 1.80 6.84 -10.30
CA HIS A 138 1.11 7.42 -11.46
C HIS A 138 -0.24 6.73 -11.77
N LEU A 139 -0.49 5.54 -11.22
CA LEU A 139 -1.75 4.81 -11.37
C LEU A 139 -2.88 5.40 -10.51
N ILE A 140 -2.56 6.32 -9.60
CA ILE A 140 -3.55 7.04 -8.79
C ILE A 140 -4.15 8.18 -9.63
N THR A 141 -5.44 8.09 -9.91
CA THR A 141 -6.19 9.10 -10.69
C THR A 141 -6.99 10.06 -9.82
N LYS A 142 -7.25 9.69 -8.57
CA LYS A 142 -7.90 10.53 -7.58
C LYS A 142 -7.29 10.27 -6.21
N LEU A 143 -6.93 11.34 -5.52
CA LEU A 143 -6.42 11.31 -4.15
C LEU A 143 -7.19 12.34 -3.33
N SER A 144 -7.79 11.89 -2.23
CA SER A 144 -8.37 12.79 -1.21
C SER A 144 -7.71 12.51 0.13
N VAL A 145 -7.41 13.55 0.90
CA VAL A 145 -6.81 13.40 2.23
C VAL A 145 -7.60 14.21 3.23
N ASN A 146 -8.20 13.51 4.20
CA ASN A 146 -8.92 14.08 5.31
C ASN A 146 -8.14 13.80 6.60
N THR A 147 -7.95 14.84 7.41
CA THR A 147 -7.27 14.70 8.71
C THR A 147 -8.26 14.93 9.84
N SER A 148 -8.15 14.15 10.91
CA SER A 148 -8.97 14.32 12.11
C SER A 148 -8.27 13.82 13.37
N HIS A 149 -8.98 13.81 14.49
CA HIS A 149 -8.49 13.34 15.79
C HIS A 149 -9.05 11.95 16.10
N LEU A 150 -8.19 11.05 16.59
CA LEU A 150 -8.57 9.76 17.12
C LEU A 150 -8.82 9.91 18.62
N LEU A 151 -10.09 9.91 19.04
CA LEU A 151 -10.45 10.05 20.46
C LEU A 151 -10.29 8.74 21.24
N GLY A 152 -10.53 7.60 20.59
CA GLY A 152 -10.47 6.26 21.19
C GLY A 152 -9.07 5.65 21.13
N THR A 153 -8.04 6.37 21.58
CA THR A 153 -6.65 5.86 21.58
C THR A 153 -6.54 4.57 22.40
N GLU A 154 -7.26 4.45 23.50
CA GLU A 154 -7.37 3.26 24.37
C GLU A 154 -7.63 1.96 23.59
N LEU A 155 -8.41 2.01 22.49
CA LEU A 155 -8.76 0.86 21.64
C LEU A 155 -7.55 0.25 20.92
N PHE A 156 -6.47 1.00 20.83
CA PHE A 156 -5.23 0.62 20.16
C PHE A 156 -4.05 0.61 21.15
N SER A 157 -4.29 0.82 22.45
CA SER A 157 -3.29 1.14 23.50
C SER A 157 -2.12 0.17 23.63
N GLU A 158 -2.30 -1.12 23.32
CA GLU A 158 -1.21 -2.11 23.31
C GLU A 158 -0.29 -1.98 22.08
N SER A 159 -0.75 -1.32 21.03
CA SER A 159 -0.09 -1.22 19.71
C SER A 159 0.38 0.19 19.34
N ILE A 160 0.16 1.20 20.19
CA ILE A 160 0.47 2.61 19.84
C ILE A 160 1.94 2.92 20.12
N PRO A 161 2.73 3.28 19.09
CA PRO A 161 3.96 4.00 19.34
C PRO A 161 3.60 5.30 20.07
N LYS A 162 4.15 5.54 21.27
CA LYS A 162 3.92 6.78 22.03
C LYS A 162 4.64 7.99 21.39
N THR A 163 4.84 7.97 20.09
CA THR A 163 5.51 9.03 19.35
C THR A 163 4.46 10.03 18.83
N PRO A 164 4.82 11.31 18.68
CA PRO A 164 3.93 12.31 18.09
C PRO A 164 3.66 12.06 16.59
N ASP A 165 4.42 11.17 15.96
CA ASP A 165 4.30 10.85 14.54
C ASP A 165 3.36 9.67 14.26
N ALA A 166 2.89 8.99 15.31
CA ALA A 166 1.95 7.89 15.22
C ALA A 166 0.60 8.37 14.68
N VAL A 167 0.11 7.69 13.65
CA VAL A 167 -1.17 7.96 13.02
C VAL A 167 -1.93 6.67 12.77
N PHE A 168 -3.24 6.75 12.90
CA PHE A 168 -4.16 5.75 12.37
C PHE A 168 -4.62 6.21 11.00
N ILE A 169 -4.47 5.37 9.99
CA ILE A 169 -4.89 5.66 8.63
C ILE A 169 -5.87 4.59 8.18
N MET A 170 -6.98 5.05 7.62
CA MET A 170 -7.88 4.23 6.83
C MET A 170 -7.81 4.71 5.38
N LEU A 171 -7.49 3.79 4.49
CA LEU A 171 -7.46 4.01 3.05
C LEU A 171 -8.68 3.37 2.43
N ASP A 172 -9.53 4.18 1.82
CA ASP A 172 -10.60 3.71 0.96
C ASP A 172 -10.08 3.63 -0.47
N VAL A 173 -9.83 2.41 -0.92
CA VAL A 173 -9.31 2.14 -2.25
C VAL A 173 -10.46 1.78 -3.17
N ASN A 174 -10.61 2.52 -4.26
CA ASN A 174 -11.51 2.20 -5.37
C ASN A 174 -10.68 1.92 -6.62
N VAL A 175 -10.70 0.66 -7.06
CA VAL A 175 -10.03 0.22 -8.28
C VAL A 175 -10.94 0.39 -9.48
N ARG A 176 -10.40 1.03 -10.52
CA ARG A 176 -11.05 1.33 -11.79
C ARG A 176 -10.33 0.58 -12.91
N VAL A 177 -11.07 0.14 -13.91
CA VAL A 177 -10.51 -0.39 -15.16
C VAL A 177 -10.44 0.76 -16.17
N ALA A 178 -9.24 1.05 -16.69
CA ALA A 178 -9.02 2.11 -17.66
C ALA A 178 -9.52 1.71 -19.06
N GLU A 179 -9.25 0.48 -19.46
CA GLU A 179 -9.61 -0.11 -20.75
C GLU A 179 -9.91 -1.60 -20.52
N GLY A 180 -11.00 -2.11 -21.09
CA GLY A 180 -11.39 -3.52 -20.93
C GLY A 180 -10.52 -4.45 -21.77
N THR A 181 -9.91 -5.44 -21.12
CA THR A 181 -9.15 -6.53 -21.75
C THR A 181 -9.65 -7.87 -21.23
N LEU A 182 -9.34 -8.97 -21.92
CA LEU A 182 -9.76 -10.31 -21.46
C LEU A 182 -9.22 -10.62 -20.05
N GLU A 183 -8.04 -10.09 -19.73
CA GLU A 183 -7.35 -10.31 -18.46
C GLU A 183 -7.98 -9.53 -17.29
N ASN A 184 -8.63 -8.40 -17.55
CA ASN A 184 -9.21 -7.55 -16.50
C ASN A 184 -10.74 -7.57 -16.42
N LEU A 185 -11.40 -8.36 -17.28
CA LEU A 185 -12.85 -8.62 -17.24
C LEU A 185 -13.37 -8.90 -15.82
N PRO A 186 -12.70 -9.71 -14.96
CA PRO A 186 -13.19 -9.96 -13.60
C PRO A 186 -13.28 -8.71 -12.70
N PHE A 187 -12.59 -7.62 -13.04
CA PHE A 187 -12.55 -6.38 -12.27
C PHE A 187 -13.50 -5.30 -12.82
N MET A 188 -14.16 -5.56 -13.95
CA MET A 188 -15.09 -4.61 -14.59
C MET A 188 -16.51 -4.66 -14.01
N VAL A 189 -16.82 -5.66 -13.18
CA VAL A 189 -18.16 -5.91 -12.59
C VAL A 189 -18.36 -5.17 -11.28
#